data_AF-A0A7S0W4A6-F1
#
_entry.id   AF-A0A7S0W4A6-F1
#
_cell.length_a   1.000
_cell.length_b   1.000
_cell.length_c   1.000
_cell.angle_alpha   90.00
_cell.angle_beta   90.00
_cell.angle_gamma   90.00
#
_symmetry.space_group_name_H-M   'P 1'
#
loop_
_entity.id
_entity.type
_entity.pdbx_description
1 polymer ?
#
loop_
_entity_poly.entity_id
_entity_poly.type
_entity_poly.pdbx_seq_one_letter_code
_entity_poly.pdbx_strand_id
1 'polypeptide(L)'
;GEVLRVQRGDDWLSRAVLAAGRLGAVLGEVAAALEGCEVFSLPLSKDGTVNEAESDDYMLRHPTREALLELGGRARGCLATLSSLVAEGREDAPRWRNVLRQQGCVSHTTRVVDRVFSGLSVPWKYALGNGAAFGEDLCLLSVSCCGFLRDMCKGNNANRVALMPQAMVLATLLEHSELGAEGAIEEALRCPPEVLETVPNDFFNLVIKQARARRLPRYPRVLAQTCTSADGTPVAANQDRVVQYFFTEATELVPAVRYSLPVTETDTFSADMWVSDRAARRYDHFEVSCLSLASDTDDEYLKGGERGGDPESLLFQYYLQVLQLMAAVCKGRNRAASSKLMERSDDFACTYNDLLFVIKHERMPNVLRAVACSVMLGLYVEREPHEAVGVVKRTRVWSKLHDSVPDEKPQRPDPFEGLAFSVRPPSSFNDLKDAVTSSLEAYSKIDLASTGRTYATLCYLQLCSALAKYGAFHAYDAARRVTVPDFEFLGGFVAVLSDIADGRKDVVHFPGPPMQDWMEESVANPQRLCKDRLRLTRPYTDGDVAEAKLEALALIGFLWDCRTDVRLTMLLDLYEDIVEDKIGPSLFASVTQQQARQGGDKFKGVDPTAGE
;
A
#
# COMPACT_ATOMS: atom_id res chain seq x y z
N GLY A 1 29.41 -23.18 -14.06
CA GLY A 1 30.87 -23.29 -14.14
C GLY A 1 31.44 -22.29 -15.15
N GLU A 2 31.36 -22.60 -16.45
CA GLU A 2 31.88 -21.72 -17.52
C GLU A 2 31.14 -20.38 -17.62
N VAL A 3 29.83 -20.36 -17.34
CA VAL A 3 28.99 -19.14 -17.33
C VAL A 3 29.47 -18.08 -16.33
N LEU A 4 30.04 -18.50 -15.20
CA LEU A 4 30.55 -17.59 -14.15
C LEU A 4 32.00 -17.15 -14.41
N ARG A 5 32.70 -17.78 -15.37
CA ARG A 5 34.10 -17.46 -15.75
C ARG A 5 34.21 -16.54 -16.95
N VAL A 6 33.09 -16.06 -17.50
CA VAL A 6 33.10 -15.13 -18.62
C VAL A 6 33.57 -13.75 -18.10
N GLN A 7 34.89 -13.52 -18.15
CA GLN A 7 35.47 -12.21 -17.88
C GLN A 7 35.10 -11.21 -18.99
N ARG A 8 34.94 -9.93 -18.62
CA ARG A 8 34.67 -8.80 -19.53
C ARG A 8 35.68 -8.80 -20.69
N GLY A 9 35.26 -9.29 -21.85
CA GLY A 9 35.98 -9.23 -23.14
C GLY A 9 34.98 -9.39 -24.28
N ASP A 10 35.28 -8.90 -25.48
CA ASP A 10 34.31 -8.62 -26.57
C ASP A 10 33.36 -9.77 -26.98
N ASP A 11 33.68 -11.02 -26.62
CA ASP A 11 32.89 -12.24 -26.91
C ASP A 11 31.97 -12.69 -25.76
N TRP A 12 31.93 -11.95 -24.65
CA TRP A 12 31.23 -12.38 -23.44
C TRP A 12 29.72 -12.55 -23.66
N LEU A 13 29.11 -11.66 -24.44
CA LEU A 13 27.68 -11.67 -24.74
C LEU A 13 27.28 -12.87 -25.61
N SER A 14 28.11 -13.26 -26.58
CA SER A 14 27.88 -14.43 -27.44
C SER A 14 27.94 -15.74 -26.65
N ARG A 15 28.91 -15.87 -25.74
CA ARG A 15 29.03 -17.04 -24.86
C ARG A 15 27.92 -17.09 -23.80
N ALA A 16 27.52 -15.91 -23.31
CA ALA A 16 26.38 -15.71 -22.42
C ALA A 16 25.05 -16.13 -23.06
N VAL A 17 24.80 -15.71 -24.31
CA VAL A 17 23.61 -16.08 -25.08
C VAL A 17 23.59 -17.58 -25.37
N LEU A 18 24.73 -18.17 -25.73
CA LEU A 18 24.86 -19.63 -25.91
C LEU A 18 24.59 -20.39 -24.61
N ALA A 19 25.10 -19.91 -23.48
CA ALA A 19 24.83 -20.49 -22.17
C ALA A 19 23.37 -20.35 -21.75
N ALA A 20 22.77 -19.18 -21.94
CA ALA A 20 21.34 -18.94 -21.71
C ALA A 20 20.46 -19.82 -22.60
N GLY A 21 20.82 -19.97 -23.87
CA GLY A 21 20.13 -20.86 -24.81
C GLY A 21 20.24 -22.33 -24.40
N ARG A 22 21.41 -22.78 -23.95
CA ARG A 22 21.58 -24.15 -23.41
C ARG A 22 20.78 -24.37 -22.12
N LEU A 23 20.74 -23.39 -21.23
CA LEU A 23 19.96 -23.46 -19.99
C LEU A 23 18.44 -23.42 -20.26
N GLY A 24 18.01 -22.60 -21.22
CA GLY A 24 16.63 -22.58 -21.71
C GLY A 24 16.23 -23.90 -22.39
N ALA A 25 17.14 -24.50 -23.17
CA ALA A 25 16.94 -25.81 -23.77
C ALA A 25 16.79 -26.90 -22.70
N VAL A 26 17.60 -26.89 -21.64
CA VAL A 26 17.44 -27.83 -20.50
C VAL A 26 16.07 -27.65 -19.83
N LEU A 27 15.61 -26.41 -19.60
CA LEU A 27 14.26 -26.18 -19.06
C LEU A 27 13.17 -26.64 -20.04
N GLY A 28 13.37 -26.47 -21.34
CA GLY A 28 12.48 -26.96 -22.38
C GLY A 28 12.43 -28.49 -22.44
N GLU A 29 13.57 -29.17 -22.33
CA GLU A 29 13.69 -30.63 -22.24
C GLU A 29 13.02 -31.16 -20.98
N VAL A 30 13.22 -30.51 -19.83
CA VAL A 30 12.52 -30.85 -18.59
C VAL A 30 11.01 -30.69 -18.77
N ALA A 31 10.55 -29.58 -19.36
CA ALA A 31 9.13 -29.36 -19.64
C ALA A 31 8.55 -30.43 -20.60
N ALA A 32 9.28 -30.76 -21.67
CA ALA A 32 8.87 -31.78 -22.63
C ALA A 32 8.87 -33.20 -22.04
N ALA A 33 9.85 -33.52 -21.18
CA ALA A 33 9.89 -34.78 -20.45
C ALA A 33 8.70 -34.90 -19.49
N LEU A 34 8.31 -33.80 -18.83
CA LEU A 34 7.11 -33.73 -18.01
C LEU A 34 5.82 -33.87 -18.83
N GLU A 35 5.78 -33.35 -20.07
CA GLU A 35 4.65 -33.55 -20.99
C GLU A 35 4.48 -35.00 -21.44
N GLY A 36 5.60 -35.74 -21.58
CA GLY A 36 5.60 -37.16 -21.92
C GLY A 36 5.30 -38.09 -20.74
N CYS A 37 5.27 -37.59 -19.50
CA CYS A 37 4.84 -38.36 -18.34
C CYS A 37 3.31 -38.39 -18.31
N GLU A 38 2.70 -39.58 -18.46
CA GLU A 38 1.26 -39.73 -18.27
C GLU A 38 0.85 -39.28 -16.86
N VAL A 39 -0.32 -38.64 -16.78
CA VAL A 39 -0.87 -38.04 -15.56
C VAL A 39 -0.85 -39.08 -14.43
N PHE A 40 -0.21 -38.73 -13.31
CA PHE A 40 -0.29 -39.51 -12.07
C PHE A 40 -1.73 -39.46 -11.56
N SER A 41 -2.55 -40.39 -12.03
CA SER A 41 -3.82 -40.70 -11.38
C SER A 41 -3.51 -41.68 -10.25
N LEU A 42 -3.21 -41.14 -9.06
CA LEU A 42 -3.21 -41.98 -7.87
C LEU A 42 -4.59 -42.65 -7.78
N PRO A 43 -4.66 -43.98 -7.55
CA PRO A 43 -5.95 -44.64 -7.31
C PRO A 43 -6.55 -44.07 -6.03
N LEU A 44 -7.46 -43.11 -6.18
CA LEU A 44 -8.25 -42.58 -5.08
C LEU A 44 -9.23 -43.68 -4.64
N SER A 45 -9.37 -43.88 -3.33
CA SER A 45 -10.45 -44.73 -2.82
C SER A 45 -11.81 -44.13 -3.17
N LYS A 46 -12.88 -44.93 -3.07
CA LYS A 46 -14.26 -44.46 -3.34
C LYS A 46 -14.69 -43.27 -2.46
N ASP A 47 -14.00 -43.04 -1.35
CA ASP A 47 -14.28 -41.97 -0.39
C ASP A 47 -13.37 -40.73 -0.60
N GLY A 48 -12.54 -40.73 -1.64
CA GLY A 48 -11.62 -39.63 -1.95
C GLY A 48 -10.38 -39.56 -1.06
N THR A 49 -10.21 -40.52 -0.14
CA THR A 49 -8.99 -40.67 0.66
C THR A 49 -7.96 -41.50 -0.09
N VAL A 50 -6.71 -41.07 -0.06
CA VAL A 50 -5.57 -41.85 -0.57
C VAL A 50 -5.28 -42.94 0.44
N ASN A 51 -5.21 -44.21 0.00
CA ASN A 51 -4.76 -45.29 0.87
C ASN A 51 -3.25 -45.11 1.09
N GLU A 52 -2.87 -44.54 2.24
CA GLU A 52 -1.51 -44.04 2.50
C GLU A 52 -0.42 -45.10 2.27
N ALA A 53 -0.68 -46.34 2.70
CA ALA A 53 0.26 -47.45 2.56
C ALA A 53 0.46 -47.92 1.11
N GLU A 54 -0.57 -47.86 0.26
CA GLU A 54 -0.48 -48.23 -1.16
C GLU A 54 0.09 -47.08 -2.00
N SER A 55 -0.16 -45.83 -1.62
CA SER A 55 0.40 -44.64 -2.28
C SER A 55 1.90 -44.49 -2.05
N ASP A 56 2.39 -44.77 -0.84
CA ASP A 56 3.83 -44.77 -0.56
C ASP A 56 4.55 -45.83 -1.40
N ASP A 57 4.06 -47.06 -1.42
CA ASP A 57 4.67 -48.17 -2.17
C ASP A 57 4.57 -47.96 -3.69
N TYR A 58 3.50 -47.33 -4.19
CA TYR A 58 3.32 -46.97 -5.60
C TYR A 58 4.28 -45.85 -6.04
N MET A 59 4.42 -44.79 -5.23
CA MET A 59 5.35 -43.68 -5.51
C MET A 59 6.82 -44.07 -5.30
N LEU A 60 7.11 -44.99 -4.38
CA LEU A 60 8.45 -45.53 -4.12
C LEU A 60 8.98 -46.40 -5.27
N ARG A 61 8.10 -47.10 -5.99
CA ARG A 61 8.49 -48.05 -7.05
C ARG A 61 8.46 -47.47 -8.47
N HIS A 62 7.97 -46.25 -8.65
CA HIS A 62 7.80 -45.70 -9.98
C HIS A 62 9.12 -45.16 -10.55
N PRO A 63 9.58 -45.63 -11.73
CA PRO A 63 10.82 -45.16 -12.37
C PRO A 63 10.81 -43.66 -12.72
N THR A 64 9.62 -43.05 -12.76
CA THR A 64 9.46 -41.59 -12.94
C THR A 64 9.88 -40.80 -11.72
N ARG A 65 9.93 -41.35 -10.50
CA ARG A 65 10.37 -40.61 -9.30
C ARG A 65 11.85 -40.23 -9.38
N GLU A 66 12.72 -41.19 -9.65
CA GLU A 66 14.16 -40.93 -9.79
C GLU A 66 14.44 -39.98 -10.96
N ALA A 67 13.75 -40.17 -12.08
CA ALA A 67 13.84 -39.27 -13.22
C ALA A 67 13.39 -37.84 -12.87
N LEU A 68 12.28 -37.67 -12.14
CA LEU A 68 11.79 -36.37 -11.69
C LEU A 68 12.74 -35.69 -10.68
N LEU A 69 13.33 -36.45 -9.77
CA LEU A 69 14.32 -35.94 -8.81
C LEU A 69 15.60 -35.49 -9.52
N GLU A 70 16.07 -36.27 -10.48
CA GLU A 70 17.24 -35.91 -11.28
C GLU A 70 16.97 -34.69 -12.16
N LEU A 71 15.84 -34.66 -12.86
CA LEU A 71 15.40 -33.52 -13.67
C LEU A 71 15.19 -32.27 -12.81
N GLY A 72 14.56 -32.41 -11.64
CA GLY A 72 14.35 -31.34 -10.67
C GLY A 72 15.67 -30.80 -10.11
N GLY A 73 16.62 -31.67 -9.79
CA GLY A 73 17.98 -31.28 -9.38
C GLY A 73 18.72 -30.49 -10.46
N ARG A 74 18.67 -30.97 -11.71
CA ARG A 74 19.26 -30.27 -12.87
C ARG A 74 18.58 -28.91 -13.10
N ALA A 75 17.25 -28.85 -13.05
CA ALA A 75 16.48 -27.63 -13.20
C ALA A 75 16.81 -26.61 -12.10
N ARG A 76 16.88 -27.02 -10.83
CA ARG A 76 17.27 -26.15 -9.70
C ARG A 76 18.68 -25.58 -9.88
N GLY A 77 19.66 -26.40 -10.27
CA GLY A 77 21.02 -25.92 -10.55
C GLY A 77 21.07 -24.88 -11.68
N CYS A 78 20.27 -25.09 -12.72
CA CYS A 78 20.12 -24.13 -13.82
C CYS A 78 19.46 -22.83 -13.34
N LEU A 79 18.33 -22.90 -12.63
CA LEU A 79 17.59 -21.75 -12.12
C LEU A 79 18.39 -20.94 -11.11
N ALA A 80 19.18 -21.58 -10.23
CA ALA A 80 20.07 -20.88 -9.32
C ALA A 80 21.14 -20.06 -10.07
N THR A 81 21.71 -20.65 -11.13
CA THR A 81 22.68 -19.95 -11.99
C THR A 81 22.02 -18.79 -12.71
N LEU A 82 20.84 -19.00 -13.31
CA LEU A 82 20.09 -17.95 -14.02
C LEU A 82 19.68 -16.81 -13.09
N SER A 83 19.16 -17.13 -11.90
CA SER A 83 18.77 -16.15 -10.88
C SER A 83 19.96 -15.28 -10.46
N SER A 84 21.16 -15.86 -10.34
CA SER A 84 22.39 -15.09 -10.04
C SER A 84 22.77 -14.08 -11.14
N LEU A 85 22.36 -14.32 -12.39
CA LEU A 85 22.62 -13.40 -13.51
C LEU A 85 21.64 -12.23 -13.55
N VAL A 86 20.40 -12.45 -13.11
CA VAL A 86 19.32 -11.45 -13.09
C VAL A 86 19.10 -10.81 -11.72
N ALA A 87 19.95 -11.15 -10.74
CA ALA A 87 19.91 -10.61 -9.40
C ALA A 87 20.01 -9.07 -9.39
N GLU A 88 19.28 -8.44 -8.48
CA GLU A 88 19.29 -6.99 -8.27
C GLU A 88 20.70 -6.49 -7.90
N GLY A 89 21.06 -5.30 -8.38
CA GLY A 89 22.36 -4.67 -8.14
C GLY A 89 23.45 -5.01 -9.16
N ARG A 90 23.18 -5.90 -10.14
CA ARG A 90 24.09 -6.09 -11.29
C ARG A 90 23.78 -5.11 -12.41
N GLU A 91 24.81 -4.39 -12.87
CA GLU A 91 24.71 -3.45 -14.00
C GLU A 91 24.14 -4.12 -15.27
N ASP A 92 24.49 -5.39 -15.51
CA ASP A 92 24.08 -6.14 -16.71
C ASP A 92 22.74 -6.87 -16.57
N ALA A 93 22.09 -6.85 -15.39
CA ALA A 93 20.84 -7.61 -15.15
C ALA A 93 19.73 -7.31 -16.17
N PRO A 94 19.48 -6.04 -16.60
CA PRO A 94 18.46 -5.75 -17.60
C PRO A 94 18.73 -6.44 -18.96
N ARG A 95 20.00 -6.52 -19.37
CA ARG A 95 20.40 -7.18 -20.62
C ARG A 95 20.16 -8.68 -20.54
N TRP A 96 20.54 -9.31 -19.43
CA TRP A 96 20.30 -10.72 -19.17
C TRP A 96 18.81 -11.08 -19.16
N ARG A 97 17.98 -10.25 -18.50
CA ARG A 97 16.52 -10.40 -18.49
C ARG A 97 15.94 -10.40 -19.91
N ASN A 98 16.43 -9.54 -20.79
CA ASN A 98 15.99 -9.49 -22.19
C ASN A 98 16.42 -10.73 -22.98
N VAL A 99 17.68 -11.15 -22.87
CA VAL A 99 18.19 -12.36 -23.54
C VAL A 99 17.39 -13.59 -23.09
N LEU A 100 17.24 -13.78 -21.78
CA LEU A 100 16.51 -14.94 -21.23
C LEU A 100 15.04 -14.97 -21.64
N ARG A 101 14.39 -13.80 -21.73
CA ARG A 101 13.04 -13.69 -22.29
C ARG A 101 12.99 -14.12 -23.76
N GLN A 102 13.92 -13.62 -24.59
CA GLN A 102 13.98 -13.98 -26.02
C GLN A 102 14.24 -15.47 -26.24
N GLN A 103 14.98 -16.11 -25.33
CA GLN A 103 15.22 -17.56 -25.31
C GLN A 103 14.05 -18.36 -24.70
N GLY A 104 12.89 -17.73 -24.44
CA GLY A 104 11.71 -18.42 -23.95
C GLY A 104 11.79 -18.93 -22.50
N CYS A 105 12.80 -18.54 -21.71
CA CYS A 105 13.03 -19.09 -20.37
C CYS A 105 11.85 -18.84 -19.42
N VAL A 106 11.14 -17.71 -19.57
CA VAL A 106 9.92 -17.41 -18.79
C VAL A 106 8.83 -18.43 -19.10
N SER A 107 8.54 -18.66 -20.38
CA SER A 107 7.54 -19.63 -20.85
C SER A 107 7.88 -21.07 -20.48
N HIS A 108 9.15 -21.47 -20.60
CA HIS A 108 9.58 -22.79 -20.18
C HIS A 108 9.45 -22.98 -18.67
N THR A 109 9.82 -21.97 -17.88
CA THR A 109 9.68 -22.05 -16.41
C THR A 109 8.21 -22.14 -15.99
N THR A 110 7.32 -21.33 -16.58
CA THR A 110 5.88 -21.42 -16.27
C THR A 110 5.28 -22.75 -16.69
N ARG A 111 5.72 -23.35 -17.81
CA ARG A 111 5.28 -24.71 -18.20
C ARG A 111 5.76 -25.79 -17.23
N VAL A 112 6.99 -25.71 -16.73
CA VAL A 112 7.47 -26.62 -15.69
C VAL A 112 6.57 -26.52 -14.47
N VAL A 113 6.26 -25.29 -14.03
CA VAL A 113 5.36 -25.05 -12.90
C VAL A 113 3.97 -25.60 -13.19
N ASP A 114 3.36 -25.29 -14.33
CA ASP A 114 2.02 -25.74 -14.69
C ASP A 114 1.92 -27.26 -14.74
N ARG A 115 2.90 -27.93 -15.38
CA ARG A 115 2.90 -29.39 -15.48
C ARG A 115 3.09 -30.05 -14.14
N VAL A 116 4.07 -29.61 -13.36
CA VAL A 116 4.36 -30.22 -12.06
C VAL A 116 3.21 -30.00 -11.08
N PHE A 117 2.62 -28.80 -11.05
CA PHE A 117 1.72 -28.41 -9.98
C PHE A 117 0.23 -28.40 -10.35
N SER A 118 -0.12 -28.07 -11.58
CA SER A 118 -1.51 -28.14 -12.06
C SER A 118 -1.82 -29.49 -12.73
N GLY A 119 -0.86 -30.04 -13.49
CA GLY A 119 -1.08 -31.20 -14.36
C GLY A 119 -0.97 -32.57 -13.67
N LEU A 120 -0.08 -32.72 -12.69
CA LEU A 120 0.17 -34.02 -12.05
C LEU A 120 -0.84 -34.39 -10.96
N SER A 121 -1.79 -33.50 -10.62
CA SER A 121 -2.78 -33.72 -9.55
C SER A 121 -2.19 -34.32 -8.26
N VAL A 122 -0.95 -33.94 -7.92
CA VAL A 122 -0.29 -34.45 -6.72
C VAL A 122 -1.09 -33.97 -5.52
N PRO A 123 -1.56 -34.85 -4.61
CA PRO A 123 -2.19 -34.43 -3.38
C PRO A 123 -1.16 -33.68 -2.54
N TRP A 124 -1.10 -32.36 -2.65
CA TRP A 124 -0.07 -31.56 -1.99
C TRP A 124 -0.07 -31.70 -0.47
N LYS A 125 -1.23 -32.01 0.12
CA LYS A 125 -1.34 -32.40 1.53
C LYS A 125 -0.42 -33.58 1.89
N TYR A 126 -0.27 -34.54 0.97
CA TYR A 126 0.57 -35.72 1.15
C TYR A 126 2.05 -35.42 0.85
N ALA A 127 2.33 -34.65 -0.21
CA ALA A 127 3.69 -34.23 -0.54
C ALA A 127 4.31 -33.36 0.56
N LEU A 128 3.51 -32.53 1.24
CA LEU A 128 3.96 -31.64 2.31
C LEU A 128 3.88 -32.27 3.70
N GLY A 129 2.88 -33.11 3.97
CA GLY A 129 2.58 -33.60 5.32
C GLY A 129 3.47 -34.74 5.83
N ASN A 130 4.02 -35.57 4.94
CA ASN A 130 4.68 -36.83 5.36
C ASN A 130 6.21 -36.77 5.40
N GLY A 131 6.83 -35.59 5.28
CA GLY A 131 8.30 -35.47 5.29
C GLY A 131 8.98 -36.30 4.20
N ALA A 132 8.24 -36.67 3.15
CA ALA A 132 8.76 -37.44 2.05
C ALA A 132 9.75 -36.54 1.29
N ALA A 133 11.02 -36.93 1.26
CA ALA A 133 12.09 -36.20 0.57
C ALA A 133 11.73 -35.77 -0.86
N PHE A 134 10.84 -36.52 -1.52
CA PHE A 134 10.29 -36.19 -2.83
C PHE A 134 9.45 -34.89 -2.84
N GLY A 135 8.57 -34.71 -1.85
CA GLY A 135 7.75 -33.51 -1.74
C GLY A 135 8.57 -32.26 -1.42
N GLU A 136 9.58 -32.39 -0.55
CA GLU A 136 10.52 -31.30 -0.26
C GLU A 136 11.28 -30.86 -1.51
N ASP A 137 11.76 -31.80 -2.32
CA ASP A 137 12.48 -31.49 -3.56
C ASP A 137 11.57 -30.81 -4.61
N LEU A 138 10.32 -31.23 -4.74
CA LEU A 138 9.34 -30.54 -5.59
C LEU A 138 9.03 -29.13 -5.09
N CYS A 139 8.90 -28.93 -3.78
CA CYS A 139 8.69 -27.60 -3.22
C CYS A 139 9.90 -26.69 -3.48
N LEU A 140 11.11 -27.19 -3.28
CA LEU A 140 12.33 -26.46 -3.59
C LEU A 140 12.43 -26.12 -5.09
N LEU A 141 11.96 -27.01 -5.97
CA LEU A 141 11.84 -26.72 -7.40
C LEU A 141 10.85 -25.58 -7.64
N SER A 142 9.65 -25.63 -7.06
CA SER A 142 8.65 -24.55 -7.17
C SER A 142 9.21 -23.20 -6.72
N VAL A 143 9.79 -23.17 -5.51
CA VAL A 143 10.39 -21.95 -4.94
C VAL A 143 11.49 -21.40 -5.84
N SER A 144 12.29 -22.28 -6.47
CA SER A 144 13.32 -21.87 -7.42
C SER A 144 12.71 -21.30 -8.71
N CYS A 145 11.66 -21.92 -9.24
CA CYS A 145 10.94 -21.45 -10.42
C CYS A 145 10.27 -20.10 -10.16
N CYS A 146 9.46 -20.00 -9.11
CA CYS A 146 8.77 -18.77 -8.73
C CYS A 146 9.76 -17.65 -8.35
N GLY A 147 10.84 -17.98 -7.64
CA GLY A 147 11.93 -17.05 -7.34
C GLY A 147 12.59 -16.49 -8.61
N PHE A 148 12.89 -17.35 -9.59
CA PHE A 148 13.42 -16.93 -10.87
C PHE A 148 12.43 -16.06 -11.66
N LEU A 149 11.15 -16.44 -11.72
CA LEU A 149 10.11 -15.66 -12.40
C LEU A 149 9.96 -14.26 -11.77
N ARG A 150 9.95 -14.18 -10.44
CA ARG A 150 9.97 -12.90 -9.72
C ARG A 150 11.19 -12.06 -10.13
N ASP A 151 12.39 -12.64 -10.10
CA ASP A 151 13.63 -11.91 -10.40
C ASP A 151 13.73 -11.50 -11.88
N MET A 152 13.07 -12.22 -12.78
CA MET A 152 12.88 -11.83 -14.18
C MET A 152 11.95 -10.63 -14.34
N CYS A 153 10.91 -10.51 -13.51
CA CYS A 153 9.91 -9.45 -13.59
C CYS A 153 10.34 -8.15 -12.90
N LYS A 154 11.20 -8.23 -11.88
CA LYS A 154 11.70 -7.06 -11.13
C LYS A 154 12.19 -5.95 -12.04
N GLY A 155 11.54 -4.78 -11.97
CA GLY A 155 11.89 -3.59 -12.75
C GLY A 155 11.87 -3.76 -14.27
N ASN A 156 11.18 -4.78 -14.82
CA ASN A 156 11.12 -5.02 -16.26
C ASN A 156 9.68 -5.31 -16.72
N ASN A 157 8.98 -4.26 -17.15
CA ASN A 157 7.60 -4.33 -17.65
C ASN A 157 7.44 -5.31 -18.82
N ALA A 158 8.44 -5.42 -19.70
CA ALA A 158 8.36 -6.27 -20.88
C ALA A 158 8.38 -7.77 -20.52
N ASN A 159 8.99 -8.13 -19.38
CA ASN A 159 8.93 -9.48 -18.82
C ASN A 159 7.62 -9.72 -18.06
N ARG A 160 7.11 -8.72 -17.32
CA ARG A 160 5.81 -8.82 -16.65
C ARG A 160 4.66 -9.04 -17.64
N VAL A 161 4.65 -8.32 -18.77
CA VAL A 161 3.71 -8.53 -19.88
C VAL A 161 3.78 -9.96 -20.41
N ALA A 162 5.00 -10.50 -20.57
CA ALA A 162 5.18 -11.87 -21.04
C ALA A 162 4.70 -12.93 -20.04
N LEU A 163 4.73 -12.62 -18.74
CA LEU A 163 4.26 -13.51 -17.67
C LEU A 163 2.75 -13.43 -17.44
N MET A 164 2.10 -12.30 -17.78
CA MET A 164 0.68 -12.06 -17.51
C MET A 164 -0.27 -13.15 -18.05
N PRO A 165 -0.11 -13.68 -19.28
CA PRO A 165 -0.94 -14.78 -19.77
C PRO A 165 -0.82 -16.07 -18.95
N GLN A 166 0.26 -16.19 -18.16
CA GLN A 166 0.56 -17.35 -17.31
C GLN A 166 0.23 -17.07 -15.83
N ALA A 167 -0.30 -15.89 -15.50
CA ALA A 167 -0.64 -15.52 -14.12
C ALA A 167 -1.66 -16.48 -13.48
N MET A 168 -2.55 -17.09 -14.29
CA MET A 168 -3.47 -18.13 -13.82
C MET A 168 -2.75 -19.34 -13.23
N VAL A 169 -1.64 -19.77 -13.84
CA VAL A 169 -0.83 -20.90 -13.33
C VAL A 169 -0.22 -20.55 -11.97
N LEU A 170 0.22 -19.30 -11.78
CA LEU A 170 0.74 -18.89 -10.48
C LEU A 170 -0.38 -18.77 -9.44
N ALA A 171 -1.58 -18.36 -9.86
CA ALA A 171 -2.75 -18.28 -8.99
C ALA A 171 -3.21 -19.65 -8.48
N THR A 172 -3.08 -20.74 -9.26
CA THR A 172 -3.42 -22.09 -8.75
C THR A 172 -2.57 -22.50 -7.55
N LEU A 173 -1.36 -21.95 -7.42
CA LEU A 173 -0.41 -22.26 -6.35
C LEU A 173 -0.54 -21.39 -5.11
N LEU A 174 -1.40 -20.36 -5.14
CA LEU A 174 -1.58 -19.47 -3.99
C LEU A 174 -2.03 -20.21 -2.74
N GLU A 175 -2.75 -21.33 -2.88
CA GLU A 175 -3.18 -22.17 -1.75
C GLU A 175 -2.02 -22.71 -0.89
N HIS A 176 -0.80 -22.75 -1.43
CA HIS A 176 0.37 -23.32 -0.80
C HIS A 176 1.50 -22.30 -0.70
N SER A 177 1.59 -21.60 0.43
CA SER A 177 2.62 -20.58 0.69
C SER A 177 4.06 -21.09 0.50
N GLU A 178 4.29 -22.37 0.80
CA GLU A 178 5.58 -23.05 0.68
C GLU A 178 6.10 -23.16 -0.75
N LEU A 179 5.23 -23.03 -1.76
CA LEU A 179 5.59 -23.11 -3.17
C LEU A 179 6.18 -21.79 -3.71
N GLY A 180 6.13 -20.70 -2.94
CA GLY A 180 6.74 -19.41 -3.28
C GLY A 180 6.06 -18.62 -4.40
N ALA A 181 4.84 -19.01 -4.80
CA ALA A 181 4.12 -18.39 -5.90
C ALA A 181 3.65 -16.95 -5.61
N GLU A 182 3.39 -16.62 -4.34
CA GLU A 182 2.93 -15.29 -3.90
C GLU A 182 3.85 -14.18 -4.42
N GLY A 183 5.12 -14.17 -4.02
CA GLY A 183 6.04 -13.11 -4.46
C GLY A 183 6.26 -13.05 -5.98
N ALA A 184 6.01 -14.14 -6.71
CA ALA A 184 6.09 -14.14 -8.17
C ALA A 184 4.85 -13.48 -8.81
N ILE A 185 3.65 -13.79 -8.32
CA ILE A 185 2.41 -13.17 -8.80
C ILE A 185 2.35 -11.69 -8.46
N GLU A 186 2.80 -11.29 -7.26
CA GLU A 186 2.81 -9.88 -6.85
C GLU A 186 3.69 -9.04 -7.75
N GLU A 187 4.88 -9.56 -8.07
CA GLU A 187 5.82 -8.86 -8.94
C GLU A 187 5.36 -8.88 -10.41
N ALA A 188 4.60 -9.90 -10.82
CA ALA A 188 3.96 -9.95 -12.13
C ALA A 188 2.84 -8.91 -12.26
N LEU A 189 2.05 -8.72 -11.20
CA LEU A 189 0.95 -7.75 -11.14
C LEU A 189 1.41 -6.31 -10.95
N ARG A 190 2.67 -6.07 -10.60
CA ARG A 190 3.28 -4.73 -10.53
C ARG A 190 3.51 -4.15 -11.94
N CYS A 191 2.46 -3.99 -12.74
CA CYS A 191 2.48 -3.58 -14.14
C CYS A 191 1.90 -2.17 -14.35
N PRO A 192 2.15 -1.56 -15.53
CA PRO A 192 1.37 -0.44 -16.04
C PRO A 192 -0.13 -0.81 -16.15
N PRO A 193 -1.04 0.17 -16.05
CA PRO A 193 -2.48 -0.06 -16.05
C PRO A 193 -2.97 -0.80 -17.31
N GLU A 194 -2.40 -0.51 -18.49
CA GLU A 194 -2.83 -1.11 -19.76
C GLU A 194 -2.63 -2.63 -19.79
N VAL A 195 -1.63 -3.12 -19.08
CA VAL A 195 -1.34 -4.56 -18.99
C VAL A 195 -2.24 -5.21 -17.96
N LEU A 196 -2.51 -4.53 -16.83
CA LEU A 196 -3.40 -5.03 -15.79
C LEU A 196 -4.84 -5.20 -16.28
N GLU A 197 -5.30 -4.35 -17.19
CA GLU A 197 -6.64 -4.48 -17.79
C GLU A 197 -6.81 -5.79 -18.57
N THR A 198 -5.71 -6.37 -19.07
CA THR A 198 -5.70 -7.63 -19.83
C THR A 198 -5.83 -8.89 -18.96
N VAL A 199 -5.82 -8.75 -17.63
CA VAL A 199 -6.03 -9.88 -16.71
C VAL A 199 -7.40 -10.52 -17.02
N PRO A 200 -7.46 -11.83 -17.33
CA PRO A 200 -8.68 -12.47 -17.77
C PRO A 200 -9.69 -12.63 -16.63
N ASN A 201 -10.99 -12.64 -16.93
CA ASN A 201 -12.04 -12.87 -15.93
C ASN A 201 -11.86 -14.21 -15.18
N ASP A 202 -11.33 -15.24 -15.87
CA ASP A 202 -11.05 -16.55 -15.27
C ASP A 202 -10.05 -16.49 -14.12
N PHE A 203 -9.14 -15.50 -14.14
CA PHE A 203 -8.22 -15.26 -13.03
C PHE A 203 -8.99 -14.83 -11.76
N PHE A 204 -9.90 -13.86 -11.88
CA PHE A 204 -10.72 -13.38 -10.75
C PHE A 204 -11.62 -14.50 -10.21
N ASN A 205 -12.25 -15.26 -11.11
CA ASN A 205 -13.08 -16.41 -10.74
C ASN A 205 -12.28 -17.49 -10.00
N LEU A 206 -11.07 -17.80 -10.46
CA LEU A 206 -10.19 -18.77 -9.80
C LEU A 206 -9.80 -18.31 -8.40
N VAL A 207 -9.34 -17.07 -8.25
CA VAL A 207 -8.92 -16.52 -6.96
C VAL A 207 -10.09 -16.49 -5.97
N ILE A 208 -11.29 -16.13 -6.41
CA ILE A 208 -12.49 -16.12 -5.56
C ILE A 208 -12.92 -17.53 -5.19
N LYS A 209 -12.88 -18.48 -6.13
CA LYS A 209 -13.17 -19.88 -5.85
C LYS A 209 -12.23 -20.44 -4.78
N GLN A 210 -10.94 -20.13 -4.86
CA GLN A 210 -9.96 -20.52 -3.85
C GLN A 210 -10.17 -19.79 -2.51
N ALA A 211 -10.51 -18.51 -2.55
CA ALA A 211 -10.85 -17.73 -1.34
C ALA A 211 -12.05 -18.34 -0.61
N ARG A 212 -13.08 -18.81 -1.32
CA ARG A 212 -14.23 -19.53 -0.74
C ARG A 212 -13.83 -20.84 -0.05
N ALA A 213 -12.76 -21.49 -0.53
CA ALA A 213 -12.31 -22.76 0.02
C ALA A 213 -11.45 -22.62 1.29
N ARG A 214 -10.54 -21.63 1.35
CA ARG A 214 -9.56 -21.52 2.44
C ARG A 214 -9.44 -20.17 3.15
N ARG A 215 -10.05 -19.09 2.63
CA ARG A 215 -10.05 -17.73 3.24
C ARG A 215 -8.66 -17.23 3.68
N LEU A 216 -7.64 -17.45 2.85
CA LEU A 216 -6.28 -17.01 3.15
C LEU A 216 -6.07 -15.52 2.81
N PRO A 217 -5.30 -14.74 3.61
CA PRO A 217 -5.09 -13.30 3.41
C PRO A 217 -4.50 -12.93 2.03
N ARG A 218 -3.70 -13.82 1.46
CA ARG A 218 -3.11 -13.69 0.12
C ARG A 218 -4.11 -13.47 -1.01
N TYR A 219 -5.34 -14.00 -0.90
CA TYR A 219 -6.33 -13.87 -1.97
C TYR A 219 -6.83 -12.42 -2.13
N PRO A 220 -7.39 -11.76 -1.08
CA PRO A 220 -7.75 -10.35 -1.18
C PRO A 220 -6.53 -9.46 -1.48
N ARG A 221 -5.33 -9.79 -0.98
CA ARG A 221 -4.09 -9.08 -1.30
C ARG A 221 -3.77 -9.06 -2.80
N VAL A 222 -3.81 -10.22 -3.45
CA VAL A 222 -3.60 -10.36 -4.90
C VAL A 222 -4.68 -9.62 -5.68
N LEU A 223 -5.95 -9.69 -5.26
CA LEU A 223 -7.03 -8.93 -5.88
C LEU A 223 -6.78 -7.41 -5.77
N ALA A 224 -6.32 -6.93 -4.61
CA ALA A 224 -6.04 -5.50 -4.40
C ALA A 224 -4.95 -5.00 -5.35
N GLN A 225 -3.92 -5.80 -5.60
CA GLN A 225 -2.85 -5.48 -6.55
C GLN A 225 -3.33 -5.40 -8.00
N THR A 226 -4.42 -6.08 -8.37
CA THR A 226 -5.00 -5.91 -9.71
C THR A 226 -5.70 -4.57 -9.89
N CYS A 227 -6.13 -3.93 -8.80
CA CYS A 227 -6.88 -2.67 -8.82
C CYS A 227 -5.98 -1.43 -8.98
N THR A 228 -4.67 -1.54 -8.72
CA THR A 228 -3.74 -0.41 -8.74
C THR A 228 -2.45 -0.77 -9.46
N SER A 229 -1.98 0.09 -10.35
CA SER A 229 -0.70 -0.08 -11.05
C SER A 229 0.50 0.09 -10.11
N ALA A 230 1.69 -0.24 -10.62
CA ALA A 230 2.96 -0.03 -9.91
C ALA A 230 3.19 1.42 -9.44
N ASP A 231 2.69 2.39 -10.23
CA ASP A 231 2.83 3.82 -9.95
C ASP A 231 1.67 4.37 -9.09
N GLY A 232 0.79 3.48 -8.62
CA GLY A 232 -0.37 3.83 -7.81
C GLY A 232 -1.58 4.30 -8.60
N THR A 233 -1.55 4.29 -9.93
CA THR A 233 -2.69 4.65 -10.79
C THR A 233 -3.81 3.62 -10.66
N PRO A 234 -5.07 4.03 -10.47
CA PRO A 234 -6.21 3.12 -10.39
C PRO A 234 -6.49 2.45 -11.75
N VAL A 235 -6.94 1.18 -11.71
CA VAL A 235 -7.34 0.41 -12.88
C VAL A 235 -8.84 0.12 -12.81
N ALA A 236 -9.66 1.05 -13.32
CA ALA A 236 -11.11 1.05 -13.14
C ALA A 236 -11.78 -0.28 -13.58
N ALA A 237 -11.38 -0.85 -14.72
CA ALA A 237 -11.95 -2.11 -15.19
C ALA A 237 -11.74 -3.28 -14.21
N ASN A 238 -10.58 -3.34 -13.55
CA ASN A 238 -10.31 -4.37 -12.55
C ASN A 238 -11.00 -4.08 -11.21
N GLN A 239 -11.07 -2.81 -10.81
CA GLN A 239 -11.85 -2.40 -9.65
C GLN A 239 -13.31 -2.85 -9.78
N ASP A 240 -13.94 -2.59 -10.93
CA ASP A 240 -15.33 -2.98 -11.19
C ASP A 240 -15.53 -4.50 -11.17
N ARG A 241 -14.59 -5.27 -11.75
CA ARG A 241 -14.59 -6.75 -11.67
C ARG A 241 -14.53 -7.23 -10.22
N VAL A 242 -13.66 -6.65 -9.39
CA VAL A 242 -13.56 -7.01 -7.97
C VAL A 242 -14.84 -6.65 -7.21
N VAL A 243 -15.44 -5.48 -7.46
CA VAL A 243 -16.75 -5.10 -6.87
C VAL A 243 -17.82 -6.15 -7.20
N GLN A 244 -17.88 -6.56 -8.47
CA GLN A 244 -18.84 -7.55 -8.91
C GLN A 244 -18.57 -8.92 -8.27
N TYR A 245 -17.40 -9.51 -8.52
CA TYR A 245 -17.16 -10.89 -8.13
C TYR A 245 -16.93 -11.08 -6.62
N PHE A 246 -16.27 -10.13 -5.94
CA PHE A 246 -15.94 -10.25 -4.51
C PHE A 246 -17.01 -9.62 -3.62
N PHE A 247 -17.34 -8.34 -3.82
CA PHE A 247 -18.24 -7.60 -2.92
C PHE A 247 -19.73 -7.77 -3.23
N THR A 248 -20.09 -8.28 -4.41
CA THR A 248 -21.50 -8.51 -4.79
C THR A 248 -21.85 -10.00 -4.83
N GLU A 249 -21.05 -10.81 -5.52
CA GLU A 249 -21.34 -12.25 -5.69
C GLU A 249 -20.81 -13.13 -4.56
N ALA A 250 -19.78 -12.71 -3.83
CA ALA A 250 -19.09 -13.51 -2.81
C ALA A 250 -19.09 -12.84 -1.43
N THR A 251 -20.23 -12.28 -1.03
CA THR A 251 -20.36 -11.43 0.16
C THR A 251 -20.08 -12.17 1.47
N GLU A 252 -20.19 -13.50 1.45
CA GLU A 252 -19.79 -14.38 2.53
C GLU A 252 -18.29 -14.31 2.83
N LEU A 253 -17.46 -13.88 1.88
CA LEU A 253 -16.02 -13.69 2.05
C LEU A 253 -15.68 -12.44 2.88
N VAL A 254 -16.61 -11.49 3.04
CA VAL A 254 -16.35 -10.31 3.88
C VAL A 254 -16.59 -10.68 5.34
N PRO A 255 -15.58 -10.55 6.24
CA PRO A 255 -15.76 -10.82 7.66
C PRO A 255 -16.87 -9.97 8.29
N ALA A 256 -17.54 -10.49 9.32
CA ALA A 256 -18.49 -9.72 10.12
C ALA A 256 -17.77 -9.06 11.29
N VAL A 257 -18.11 -7.79 11.55
CA VAL A 257 -17.53 -7.00 12.63
C VAL A 257 -18.61 -6.64 13.64
N ARG A 258 -18.29 -6.69 14.93
CA ARG A 258 -19.16 -6.28 16.02
C ARG A 258 -18.42 -5.35 16.96
N TYR A 259 -19.11 -4.31 17.42
CA TYR A 259 -18.59 -3.40 18.43
C TYR A 259 -19.12 -3.79 19.80
N SER A 260 -18.24 -3.79 20.78
CA SER A 260 -18.61 -3.86 22.18
C SER A 260 -18.57 -2.45 22.76
N LEU A 261 -19.65 -2.08 23.45
CA LEU A 261 -19.74 -0.79 24.13
C LEU A 261 -18.86 -0.82 25.38
N PRO A 262 -18.31 0.34 25.78
CA PRO A 262 -17.51 0.42 26.99
C PRO A 262 -18.33 -0.02 28.21
N VAL A 263 -17.70 -0.79 29.10
CA VAL A 263 -18.38 -1.39 30.26
C VAL A 263 -18.78 -0.33 31.30
N THR A 264 -18.13 0.83 31.28
CA THR A 264 -18.46 1.99 32.13
C THR A 264 -18.35 3.29 31.35
N GLU A 265 -19.19 4.29 31.66
CA GLU A 265 -19.15 5.63 31.05
C GLU A 265 -17.80 6.36 31.24
N THR A 266 -17.02 5.94 32.23
CA THR A 266 -15.71 6.51 32.58
C THR A 266 -14.53 5.85 31.86
N ASP A 267 -14.72 4.70 31.20
CA ASP A 267 -13.64 3.97 30.52
C ASP A 267 -13.97 3.73 29.04
N THR A 268 -13.84 4.80 28.24
CA THR A 268 -14.00 4.76 26.77
C THR A 268 -12.99 3.84 26.08
N PHE A 269 -11.90 3.45 26.77
CA PHE A 269 -10.84 2.58 26.23
C PHE A 269 -11.12 1.07 26.41
N SER A 270 -12.28 0.72 26.97
CA SER A 270 -12.78 -0.66 27.08
C SER A 270 -13.65 -1.07 25.89
N ALA A 271 -13.94 -0.15 24.96
CA ALA A 271 -14.69 -0.43 23.75
C ALA A 271 -13.82 -1.24 22.78
N ASP A 272 -14.25 -2.45 22.45
CA ASP A 272 -13.51 -3.37 21.60
C ASP A 272 -14.25 -3.65 20.28
N MET A 273 -13.48 -4.01 19.26
CA MET A 273 -13.96 -4.44 17.96
C MET A 273 -13.66 -5.93 17.77
N TRP A 274 -14.71 -6.70 17.48
CA TRP A 274 -14.63 -8.14 17.30
C TRP A 274 -14.82 -8.49 15.83
N VAL A 275 -13.92 -9.29 15.29
CA VAL A 275 -13.98 -9.78 13.89
C VAL A 275 -14.33 -11.26 13.90
N SER A 276 -15.29 -11.64 13.07
CA SER A 276 -15.83 -13.00 12.98
C SER A 276 -15.93 -13.46 11.54
N ASP A 277 -15.75 -14.76 11.32
CA ASP A 277 -15.98 -15.37 10.01
C ASP A 277 -17.48 -15.55 9.74
N ARG A 278 -17.99 -14.85 8.71
CA ARG A 278 -19.40 -14.93 8.28
C ARG A 278 -19.84 -16.31 7.78
N ALA A 279 -18.92 -17.12 7.25
CA ALA A 279 -19.26 -18.44 6.71
C ALA A 279 -18.85 -19.59 7.61
N ALA A 280 -18.32 -19.31 8.81
CA ALA A 280 -18.14 -20.31 9.83
C ALA A 280 -19.46 -21.07 10.04
N ARG A 281 -19.43 -22.39 9.82
CA ARG A 281 -20.55 -23.26 10.20
C ARG A 281 -20.73 -23.15 11.71
N ARG A 282 -21.98 -23.27 12.19
CA ARG A 282 -22.45 -23.01 13.59
C ARG A 282 -21.61 -23.54 14.77
N TYR A 283 -20.56 -24.33 14.55
CA TYR A 283 -19.72 -24.96 15.56
C TYR A 283 -18.23 -24.54 15.51
N ASP A 284 -17.77 -23.78 14.50
CA ASP A 284 -16.39 -23.27 14.35
C ASP A 284 -16.35 -21.73 14.28
N HIS A 285 -17.13 -21.06 15.14
CA HIS A 285 -17.12 -19.60 15.20
C HIS A 285 -15.83 -19.11 15.85
N PHE A 286 -14.86 -18.71 15.02
CA PHE A 286 -13.70 -17.94 15.46
C PHE A 286 -14.08 -16.46 15.50
N GLU A 287 -13.94 -15.86 16.67
CA GLU A 287 -14.12 -14.44 16.94
C GLU A 287 -12.83 -13.90 17.53
N VAL A 288 -12.35 -12.78 16.99
CA VAL A 288 -11.07 -12.18 17.36
C VAL A 288 -11.32 -10.78 17.88
N SER A 289 -10.92 -10.55 19.14
CA SER A 289 -10.82 -9.21 19.71
C SER A 289 -9.67 -8.46 19.05
N CYS A 290 -9.91 -7.25 18.58
CA CYS A 290 -8.85 -6.43 18.01
C CYS A 290 -7.93 -5.84 19.09
N LEU A 291 -8.42 -5.72 20.33
CA LEU A 291 -7.61 -5.29 21.48
C LEU A 291 -6.73 -6.40 22.06
N SER A 292 -7.08 -7.69 21.89
CA SER A 292 -6.23 -8.80 22.35
C SER A 292 -4.97 -8.97 21.49
N LEU A 293 -4.95 -8.40 20.29
CA LEU A 293 -3.82 -8.43 19.38
C LEU A 293 -2.79 -7.38 19.82
N ALA A 294 -1.64 -7.84 20.32
CA ALA A 294 -0.61 -6.96 20.84
C ALA A 294 -0.06 -6.00 19.76
N SER A 295 0.05 -4.71 20.08
CA SER A 295 0.60 -3.66 19.20
C SER A 295 2.03 -3.95 18.72
N ASP A 296 2.78 -4.76 19.46
CA ASP A 296 4.19 -5.06 19.17
C ASP A 296 4.35 -6.18 18.12
N THR A 297 3.25 -6.80 17.69
CA THR A 297 3.21 -7.85 16.64
C THR A 297 2.75 -7.33 15.27
N ASP A 298 2.60 -6.01 15.11
CA ASP A 298 2.20 -5.33 13.87
C ASP A 298 3.03 -5.80 12.63
N ASP A 299 4.31 -6.06 12.84
CA ASP A 299 5.26 -6.59 11.84
C ASP A 299 4.87 -7.95 11.26
N GLU A 300 4.27 -8.82 12.07
CA GLU A 300 3.90 -10.18 11.67
C GLU A 300 2.61 -10.17 10.84
N TYR A 301 1.67 -9.30 11.18
CA TYR A 301 0.42 -9.11 10.43
C TYR A 301 0.65 -8.47 9.05
N LEU A 302 1.65 -7.60 8.91
CA LEU A 302 2.04 -7.02 7.62
C LEU A 302 2.75 -8.03 6.69
N LYS A 303 3.48 -8.99 7.27
CA LYS A 303 4.33 -9.95 6.51
C LYS A 303 3.55 -11.15 5.96
N GLY A 304 2.28 -11.34 6.31
CA GLY A 304 1.43 -12.44 5.79
C GLY A 304 2.03 -13.83 6.02
N GLY A 305 2.82 -13.99 7.08
CA GLY A 305 3.57 -15.20 7.37
C GLY A 305 2.69 -16.29 7.97
N GLU A 306 2.18 -17.20 7.16
CA GLU A 306 1.37 -18.36 7.59
C GLU A 306 2.15 -19.48 8.32
N ARG A 307 3.38 -19.26 8.78
CA ARG A 307 4.16 -20.33 9.42
C ARG A 307 3.66 -20.59 10.85
N GLY A 308 2.60 -21.39 10.96
CA GLY A 308 2.07 -21.93 12.21
C GLY A 308 1.28 -20.93 13.06
N GLY A 309 0.71 -19.90 12.44
CA GLY A 309 -0.06 -18.87 13.13
C GLY A 309 -1.38 -19.40 13.70
N ASP A 310 -1.77 -18.84 14.85
CA ASP A 310 -3.08 -19.02 15.47
C ASP A 310 -4.20 -18.73 14.45
N PRO A 311 -5.27 -19.56 14.34
CA PRO A 311 -6.44 -19.25 13.52
C PRO A 311 -6.99 -17.83 13.74
N GLU A 312 -6.88 -17.29 14.96
CA GLU A 312 -7.28 -15.91 15.28
C GLU A 312 -6.44 -14.88 14.51
N SER A 313 -5.12 -15.03 14.51
CA SER A 313 -4.20 -14.17 13.76
C SER A 313 -4.46 -14.24 12.25
N LEU A 314 -4.78 -15.43 11.71
CA LEU A 314 -5.07 -15.59 10.30
C LEU A 314 -6.37 -14.88 9.89
N LEU A 315 -7.42 -14.98 10.71
CA LEU A 315 -8.68 -14.28 10.49
C LEU A 315 -8.48 -12.76 10.52
N PHE A 316 -7.69 -12.25 11.47
CA PHE A 316 -7.37 -10.83 11.54
C PHE A 316 -6.56 -10.35 10.33
N GLN A 317 -5.53 -11.09 9.91
CA GLN A 317 -4.76 -10.77 8.69
C GLN A 317 -5.67 -10.76 7.46
N TYR A 318 -6.58 -11.72 7.35
CA TYR A 318 -7.54 -11.77 6.26
C TYR A 318 -8.44 -10.53 6.25
N TYR A 319 -8.94 -10.12 7.41
CA TYR A 319 -9.73 -8.90 7.56
C TYR A 319 -8.96 -7.63 7.16
N LEU A 320 -7.70 -7.49 7.59
CA LEU A 320 -6.84 -6.38 7.16
C LEU A 320 -6.69 -6.33 5.63
N GLN A 321 -6.48 -7.47 4.98
CA GLN A 321 -6.36 -7.55 3.52
C GLN A 321 -7.69 -7.24 2.82
N VAL A 322 -8.84 -7.60 3.41
CA VAL A 322 -10.15 -7.22 2.89
C VAL A 322 -10.38 -5.69 2.98
N LEU A 323 -9.96 -5.05 4.09
CA LEU A 323 -10.02 -3.59 4.17
C LEU A 323 -9.07 -2.92 3.17
N GLN A 324 -7.87 -3.46 2.97
CA GLN A 324 -6.95 -2.97 1.91
C GLN A 324 -7.57 -3.13 0.51
N LEU A 325 -8.27 -4.24 0.26
CA LEU A 325 -9.03 -4.45 -0.98
C LEU A 325 -10.13 -3.40 -1.16
N MET A 326 -10.89 -3.07 -0.10
CA MET A 326 -11.89 -2.00 -0.15
C MET A 326 -11.25 -0.65 -0.52
N ALA A 327 -10.13 -0.30 0.12
CA ALA A 327 -9.41 0.93 -0.20
C ALA A 327 -8.90 0.95 -1.66
N ALA A 328 -8.34 -0.15 -2.14
CA ALA A 328 -7.81 -0.27 -3.51
C ALA A 328 -8.91 -0.14 -4.58
N VAL A 329 -10.10 -0.68 -4.30
CA VAL A 329 -11.26 -0.65 -5.20
C VAL A 329 -11.91 0.74 -5.25
N CYS A 330 -11.82 1.52 -4.17
CA CYS A 330 -12.29 2.92 -4.14
C CYS A 330 -11.27 3.93 -4.68
N LYS A 331 -10.00 3.53 -4.85
CA LYS A 331 -8.93 4.44 -5.26
C LYS A 331 -9.27 5.15 -6.57
N GLY A 332 -8.98 6.44 -6.65
CA GLY A 332 -9.20 7.23 -7.86
C GLY A 332 -10.65 7.66 -8.09
N ARG A 333 -11.46 7.77 -7.03
CA ARG A 333 -12.86 8.22 -7.07
C ARG A 333 -13.78 7.28 -7.87
N ASN A 334 -13.58 5.97 -7.79
CA ASN A 334 -14.48 5.02 -8.45
C ASN A 334 -15.89 5.08 -7.80
N ARG A 335 -16.82 5.73 -8.50
CA ARG A 335 -18.19 5.97 -8.02
C ARG A 335 -19.01 4.69 -7.93
N ALA A 336 -18.81 3.74 -8.84
CA ALA A 336 -19.54 2.48 -8.84
C ALA A 336 -19.17 1.65 -7.61
N ALA A 337 -17.87 1.52 -7.35
CA ALA A 337 -17.32 0.88 -6.16
C ALA A 337 -17.80 1.51 -4.86
N SER A 338 -17.58 2.82 -4.69
CA SER A 338 -17.94 3.54 -3.46
C SER A 338 -19.44 3.48 -3.18
N SER A 339 -20.29 3.63 -4.21
CA SER A 339 -21.75 3.53 -4.03
C SER A 339 -22.16 2.13 -3.56
N LYS A 340 -21.59 1.07 -4.15
CA LYS A 340 -21.89 -0.32 -3.78
C LYS A 340 -21.45 -0.67 -2.37
N LEU A 341 -20.26 -0.23 -1.97
CA LEU A 341 -19.78 -0.45 -0.60
C LEU A 341 -20.62 0.32 0.42
N MET A 342 -21.06 1.53 0.09
CA MET A 342 -21.91 2.34 0.98
C MET A 342 -23.33 1.81 1.13
N GLU A 343 -23.94 1.29 0.06
CA GLU A 343 -25.24 0.61 0.12
C GLU A 343 -25.26 -0.52 1.16
N ARG A 344 -24.09 -1.08 1.46
CA ARG A 344 -23.88 -2.17 2.40
C ARG A 344 -22.88 -1.82 3.50
N SER A 345 -22.75 -0.54 3.83
CA SER A 345 -21.75 -0.07 4.79
C SER A 345 -21.91 -0.68 6.18
N ASP A 346 -23.15 -0.90 6.61
CA ASP A 346 -23.47 -1.61 7.86
C ASP A 346 -23.01 -3.08 7.81
N ASP A 347 -23.25 -3.76 6.68
CA ASP A 347 -22.85 -5.17 6.49
C ASP A 347 -21.33 -5.34 6.44
N PHE A 348 -20.61 -4.35 5.94
CA PHE A 348 -19.17 -4.38 5.75
C PHE A 348 -18.41 -3.68 6.88
N ALA A 349 -19.14 -3.13 7.87
CA ALA A 349 -18.60 -2.35 8.98
C ALA A 349 -17.64 -1.25 8.51
N CYS A 350 -18.03 -0.57 7.43
CA CYS A 350 -17.28 0.54 6.83
C CYS A 350 -18.10 1.83 6.84
N THR A 351 -19.03 1.96 7.79
CA THR A 351 -19.70 3.25 8.03
C THR A 351 -18.68 4.28 8.47
N TYR A 352 -19.01 5.56 8.33
CA TYR A 352 -18.11 6.63 8.74
C TYR A 352 -17.74 6.54 10.24
N ASN A 353 -18.72 6.24 11.09
CA ASN A 353 -18.52 6.16 12.54
C ASN A 353 -17.68 4.94 12.93
N ASP A 354 -17.86 3.81 12.24
CA ASP A 354 -17.05 2.59 12.42
C ASP A 354 -15.57 2.87 12.19
N LEU A 355 -15.24 3.47 11.04
CA LEU A 355 -13.87 3.80 10.69
C LEU A 355 -13.29 4.88 11.61
N LEU A 356 -14.08 5.90 11.95
CA LEU A 356 -13.65 6.96 12.87
C LEU A 356 -13.37 6.41 14.28
N PHE A 357 -14.19 5.47 14.75
CA PHE A 357 -13.97 4.77 16.02
C PHE A 357 -12.61 4.08 16.04
N VAL A 358 -12.31 3.27 15.02
CA VAL A 358 -11.01 2.59 14.89
C VAL A 358 -9.85 3.59 14.84
N ILE A 359 -9.99 4.66 14.05
CA ILE A 359 -8.96 5.69 13.90
C ILE A 359 -8.67 6.40 15.24
N LYS A 360 -9.70 6.72 16.02
CA LYS A 360 -9.58 7.39 17.33
C LYS A 360 -9.09 6.48 18.46
N HIS A 361 -9.28 5.17 18.34
CA HIS A 361 -9.00 4.25 19.45
C HIS A 361 -7.50 3.94 19.57
N GLU A 362 -6.82 4.60 20.50
CA GLU A 362 -5.35 4.53 20.67
C GLU A 362 -4.80 3.13 20.94
N ARG A 363 -5.60 2.24 21.56
CA ARG A 363 -5.19 0.86 21.86
C ARG A 363 -5.41 -0.11 20.70
N MET A 364 -6.05 0.31 19.60
CA MET A 364 -6.18 -0.56 18.43
C MET A 364 -4.82 -0.75 17.75
N PRO A 365 -4.56 -1.92 17.13
CA PRO A 365 -3.32 -2.17 16.39
C PRO A 365 -3.05 -1.07 15.35
N ASN A 366 -1.81 -0.58 15.25
CA ASN A 366 -1.52 0.57 14.40
C ASN A 366 -1.79 0.25 12.93
N VAL A 367 -1.55 -0.99 12.51
CA VAL A 367 -1.84 -1.47 11.15
C VAL A 367 -3.33 -1.39 10.84
N LEU A 368 -4.20 -1.75 11.78
CA LEU A 368 -5.65 -1.64 11.60
C LEU A 368 -6.06 -0.17 11.46
N ARG A 369 -5.53 0.71 12.31
CA ARG A 369 -5.78 2.16 12.23
C ARG A 369 -5.30 2.74 10.89
N ALA A 370 -4.14 2.32 10.41
CA ALA A 370 -3.57 2.72 9.13
C ALA A 370 -4.49 2.33 7.96
N VAL A 371 -4.91 1.07 7.90
CA VAL A 371 -5.78 0.58 6.83
C VAL A 371 -7.17 1.22 6.91
N ALA A 372 -7.70 1.46 8.11
CA ALA A 372 -8.94 2.20 8.30
C ALA A 372 -8.84 3.64 7.75
N CYS A 373 -7.69 4.31 7.91
CA CYS A 373 -7.43 5.61 7.27
C CYS A 373 -7.47 5.51 5.74
N SER A 374 -6.90 4.47 5.13
CA SER A 374 -6.96 4.26 3.67
C SER A 374 -8.39 4.03 3.17
N VAL A 375 -9.21 3.28 3.92
CA VAL A 375 -10.63 3.07 3.59
C VAL A 375 -11.42 4.37 3.77
N MET A 376 -11.20 5.10 4.86
CA MET A 376 -11.81 6.41 5.12
C MET A 376 -11.50 7.39 3.99
N LEU A 377 -10.25 7.43 3.56
CA LEU A 377 -9.77 8.23 2.45
C LEU A 377 -10.57 7.94 1.17
N GLY A 378 -10.61 6.67 0.74
CA GLY A 378 -11.25 6.28 -0.52
C GLY A 378 -12.78 6.37 -0.52
N LEU A 379 -13.43 6.10 0.62
CA LEU A 379 -14.91 6.11 0.70
C LEU A 379 -15.48 7.50 0.97
N TYR A 380 -14.90 8.26 1.89
CA TYR A 380 -15.54 9.47 2.42
C TYR A 380 -14.82 10.77 2.04
N VAL A 381 -13.50 10.75 1.85
CA VAL A 381 -12.71 11.96 1.60
C VAL A 381 -12.49 12.21 0.10
N GLU A 382 -11.89 11.25 -0.61
CA GLU A 382 -11.64 11.30 -2.05
C GLU A 382 -12.86 10.87 -2.86
N ARG A 383 -13.97 11.60 -2.68
CA ARG A 383 -15.23 11.29 -3.33
C ARG A 383 -15.79 12.52 -4.03
N GLU A 384 -16.51 12.32 -5.13
CA GLU A 384 -17.36 13.36 -5.69
C GLU A 384 -18.50 13.71 -4.71
N PRO A 385 -18.84 15.01 -4.54
CA PRO A 385 -18.43 16.16 -5.35
C PRO A 385 -17.26 16.96 -4.76
N HIS A 386 -16.43 16.39 -3.88
CA HIS A 386 -15.30 17.14 -3.30
C HIS A 386 -14.29 17.53 -4.38
N GLU A 387 -14.15 18.84 -4.59
CA GLU A 387 -13.18 19.43 -5.52
C GLU A 387 -11.97 19.94 -4.76
N ALA A 388 -10.78 19.79 -5.36
CA ALA A 388 -9.56 20.28 -4.76
C ALA A 388 -9.60 21.81 -4.70
N VAL A 389 -9.28 22.37 -3.54
CA VAL A 389 -9.19 23.81 -3.35
C VAL A 389 -7.95 24.34 -4.08
N GLY A 390 -8.14 25.33 -4.94
CA GLY A 390 -7.03 26.05 -5.55
C GLY A 390 -6.27 26.85 -4.49
N VAL A 391 -5.02 26.49 -4.24
CA VAL A 391 -4.21 27.00 -3.13
C VAL A 391 -3.79 28.47 -3.32
N VAL A 392 -3.46 28.84 -4.56
CA VAL A 392 -3.11 30.22 -4.93
C VAL A 392 -4.05 30.71 -6.02
N LYS A 393 -4.82 31.76 -5.71
CA LYS A 393 -5.75 32.39 -6.65
C LYS A 393 -4.98 33.35 -7.54
N ARG A 394 -4.55 32.85 -8.71
CA ARG A 394 -3.86 33.65 -9.74
C ARG A 394 -4.76 34.68 -10.40
N THR A 395 -6.05 34.36 -10.54
CA THR A 395 -7.05 35.26 -11.10
C THR A 395 -7.85 35.87 -9.96
N ARG A 396 -7.83 37.20 -9.87
CA ARG A 396 -8.55 37.98 -8.86
C ARG A 396 -9.40 39.03 -9.57
N VAL A 397 -10.59 39.28 -9.04
CA VAL A 397 -11.55 40.22 -9.64
C VAL A 397 -11.45 41.52 -8.85
N TRP A 398 -11.13 42.63 -9.54
CA TRP A 398 -10.92 43.94 -8.92
C TRP A 398 -12.06 44.34 -7.98
N SER A 399 -13.31 44.22 -8.43
CA SER A 399 -14.51 44.54 -7.64
C SER A 399 -14.77 43.61 -6.45
N LYS A 400 -13.93 42.60 -6.21
CA LYS A 400 -14.07 41.58 -5.16
C LYS A 400 -12.81 41.42 -4.31
N LEU A 401 -11.86 42.37 -4.37
CA LEU A 401 -10.70 42.35 -3.49
C LEU A 401 -11.12 42.61 -2.04
N HIS A 402 -11.91 43.66 -1.80
CA HIS A 402 -12.45 44.04 -0.49
C HIS A 402 -13.65 43.22 -0.01
N ASP A 403 -14.26 42.42 -0.89
CA ASP A 403 -15.26 41.45 -0.47
C ASP A 403 -14.55 40.34 0.32
N SER A 404 -14.24 40.62 1.59
CA SER A 404 -14.72 39.69 2.61
C SER A 404 -16.15 39.36 2.21
N VAL A 405 -16.53 38.11 2.28
CA VAL A 405 -17.69 37.64 1.52
C VAL A 405 -18.99 37.59 2.34
N PRO A 406 -19.38 38.55 3.21
CA PRO A 406 -20.63 38.39 3.95
C PRO A 406 -21.87 38.70 3.09
N ASP A 407 -21.80 39.57 2.07
CA ASP A 407 -23.02 40.14 1.47
C ASP A 407 -23.42 39.60 0.08
N GLU A 408 -22.58 38.80 -0.59
CA GLU A 408 -23.09 38.01 -1.72
C GLU A 408 -23.95 36.87 -1.19
N LYS A 409 -25.28 37.02 -1.21
CA LYS A 409 -26.20 35.88 -1.09
C LYS A 409 -25.72 34.80 -2.05
N PRO A 410 -25.43 33.57 -1.58
CA PRO A 410 -24.95 32.52 -2.46
C PRO A 410 -25.96 32.32 -3.58
N GLN A 411 -25.57 32.61 -4.82
CA GLN A 411 -26.37 32.28 -6.00
C GLN A 411 -26.42 30.77 -6.26
N ARG A 412 -25.57 30.00 -5.57
CA ARG A 412 -25.61 28.55 -5.63
C ARG A 412 -26.47 28.02 -4.47
N PRO A 413 -27.48 27.16 -4.72
CA PRO A 413 -27.99 26.27 -3.68
C PRO A 413 -26.82 25.54 -3.01
N ASP A 414 -27.03 24.99 -1.80
CA ASP A 414 -26.02 24.17 -1.12
C ASP A 414 -25.33 23.27 -2.18
N PRO A 415 -23.99 23.24 -2.32
CA PRO A 415 -23.36 22.40 -3.35
C PRO A 415 -23.75 20.92 -3.22
N PHE A 416 -24.33 20.54 -2.07
CA PHE A 416 -24.89 19.23 -1.79
C PHE A 416 -26.44 19.18 -1.80
N GLU A 417 -27.12 20.28 -2.14
CA GLU A 417 -28.58 20.34 -2.34
C GLU A 417 -28.97 19.45 -3.52
N GLY A 418 -29.89 18.52 -3.29
CA GLY A 418 -30.28 17.50 -4.28
C GLY A 418 -29.43 16.21 -4.27
N LEU A 419 -28.29 16.19 -3.56
CA LEU A 419 -27.57 14.93 -3.31
C LEU A 419 -28.22 14.16 -2.15
N ALA A 420 -28.31 12.83 -2.31
CA ALA A 420 -28.75 11.94 -1.25
C ALA A 420 -27.88 12.10 0.01
N PHE A 421 -28.47 11.96 1.19
CA PHE A 421 -27.78 12.18 2.47
C PHE A 421 -26.50 11.33 2.62
N SER A 422 -26.52 10.10 2.10
CA SER A 422 -25.37 9.17 2.05
C SER A 422 -24.21 9.63 1.15
N VAL A 423 -24.41 10.66 0.33
CA VAL A 423 -23.42 11.21 -0.60
C VAL A 423 -22.82 12.52 -0.08
N ARG A 424 -23.41 13.10 0.98
CA ARG A 424 -22.94 14.36 1.55
C ARG A 424 -21.73 14.11 2.46
N PRO A 425 -20.81 15.08 2.60
CA PRO A 425 -19.78 15.02 3.62
C PRO A 425 -20.41 14.85 5.01
N PRO A 426 -19.92 13.91 5.85
CA PRO A 426 -20.40 13.76 7.22
C PRO A 426 -20.22 15.06 8.02
N SER A 427 -21.21 15.37 8.87
CA SER A 427 -21.17 16.57 9.73
C SER A 427 -19.98 16.61 10.69
N SER A 428 -19.36 15.46 10.93
CA SER A 428 -18.23 15.22 11.84
C SER A 428 -16.85 15.23 11.15
N PHE A 429 -16.71 15.81 9.95
CA PHE A 429 -15.41 15.91 9.27
C PHE A 429 -14.32 16.60 10.12
N ASN A 430 -14.71 17.55 10.98
CA ASN A 430 -13.80 18.16 11.96
C ASN A 430 -13.28 17.15 12.98
N ASP A 431 -14.12 16.23 13.46
CA ASP A 431 -13.72 15.20 14.40
C ASP A 431 -12.66 14.26 13.81
N LEU A 432 -12.72 14.01 12.50
CA LEU A 432 -11.70 13.24 11.79
C LEU A 432 -10.40 14.05 11.66
N LYS A 433 -10.48 15.34 11.31
CA LYS A 433 -9.32 16.23 11.27
C LYS A 433 -8.61 16.25 12.63
N ASP A 434 -9.36 16.42 13.70
CA ASP A 434 -8.82 16.48 15.07
C ASP A 434 -8.21 15.12 15.46
N ALA A 435 -8.89 14.01 15.19
CA ALA A 435 -8.37 12.67 15.48
C ALA A 435 -7.03 12.35 14.76
N VAL A 436 -6.92 12.70 13.48
CA VAL A 436 -5.71 12.45 12.69
C VAL A 436 -4.57 13.34 13.17
N THR A 437 -4.84 14.62 13.45
CA THR A 437 -3.82 15.58 13.88
C THR A 437 -3.30 15.26 15.28
N SER A 438 -4.16 14.91 16.23
CA SER A 438 -3.73 14.40 17.55
C SER A 438 -2.93 13.11 17.44
N SER A 439 -3.26 12.21 16.50
CA SER A 439 -2.48 10.99 16.26
C SER A 439 -1.09 11.30 15.70
N LEU A 440 -0.98 12.26 14.77
CA LEU A 440 0.32 12.70 14.23
C LEU A 440 1.19 13.39 15.28
N GLU A 441 0.60 14.14 16.21
CA GLU A 441 1.32 14.72 17.36
C GLU A 441 1.95 13.61 18.22
N ALA A 442 1.18 12.56 18.53
CA ALA A 442 1.65 11.40 19.28
C ALA A 442 2.76 10.62 18.54
N TYR A 443 2.73 10.59 17.20
CA TYR A 443 3.70 9.90 16.34
C TYR A 443 4.74 10.82 15.69
N SER A 444 4.91 12.03 16.20
CA SER A 444 5.85 13.03 15.65
C SER A 444 7.29 12.55 15.56
N LYS A 445 7.67 11.55 16.37
CA LYS A 445 8.97 10.86 16.31
C LYS A 445 8.79 9.50 15.64
N ILE A 446 9.27 9.38 14.40
CA ILE A 446 9.24 8.11 13.67
C ILE A 446 10.18 7.12 14.36
N ASP A 447 9.64 5.95 14.73
CA ASP A 447 10.42 4.84 15.22
C ASP A 447 10.72 3.88 14.07
N LEU A 448 12.00 3.83 13.66
CA LEU A 448 12.46 2.99 12.55
C LEU A 448 12.31 1.49 12.85
N ALA A 449 12.21 1.10 14.12
CA ALA A 449 12.03 -0.29 14.52
C ALA A 449 10.55 -0.71 14.53
N SER A 450 9.63 0.25 14.71
CA SER A 450 8.19 0.00 14.78
C SER A 450 7.54 0.21 13.41
N THR A 451 7.56 -0.84 12.60
CA THR A 451 7.02 -0.86 11.23
C THR A 451 5.52 -0.53 11.17
N GLY A 452 4.72 -1.02 12.13
CA GLY A 452 3.28 -0.71 12.22
C GLY A 452 2.97 0.76 12.46
N ARG A 453 3.65 1.41 13.41
CA ARG A 453 3.50 2.86 13.68
C ARG A 453 3.94 3.70 12.49
N THR A 454 5.07 3.36 11.87
CA THR A 454 5.56 4.07 10.68
C THR A 454 4.54 4.03 9.54
N TYR A 455 3.97 2.85 9.28
CA TYR A 455 2.91 2.69 8.28
C TYR A 455 1.65 3.49 8.64
N ALA A 456 1.24 3.50 9.92
CA ALA A 456 0.13 4.32 10.38
C ALA A 456 0.39 5.82 10.19
N THR A 457 1.59 6.31 10.53
CA THR A 457 2.00 7.70 10.29
C THR A 457 1.88 8.08 8.82
N LEU A 458 2.35 7.23 7.90
CA LEU A 458 2.19 7.44 6.46
C LEU A 458 0.71 7.59 6.07
N CYS A 459 -0.15 6.66 6.50
CA CYS A 459 -1.58 6.71 6.17
C CYS A 459 -2.29 7.92 6.80
N TYR A 460 -1.89 8.35 8.00
CA TYR A 460 -2.39 9.59 8.60
C TYR A 460 -1.98 10.81 7.80
N LEU A 461 -0.73 10.89 7.33
CA LEU A 461 -0.25 11.98 6.49
C LEU A 461 -1.00 12.03 5.15
N GLN A 462 -1.20 10.90 4.49
CA GLN A 462 -1.97 10.80 3.25
C GLN A 462 -3.43 11.27 3.45
N LEU A 463 -4.06 10.86 4.56
CA LEU A 463 -5.41 11.30 4.91
C LEU A 463 -5.45 12.80 5.21
N CYS A 464 -4.49 13.32 5.97
CA CYS A 464 -4.34 14.76 6.25
C CYS A 464 -4.13 15.57 4.96
N SER A 465 -3.31 15.09 4.05
CA SER A 465 -3.02 15.71 2.75
C SER A 465 -4.28 15.82 1.91
N ALA A 466 -5.07 14.74 1.84
CA ALA A 466 -6.37 14.78 1.16
C ALA A 466 -7.35 15.73 1.85
N LEU A 467 -7.45 15.71 3.18
CA LEU A 467 -8.29 16.64 3.95
C LEU A 467 -7.89 18.11 3.69
N ALA A 468 -6.60 18.41 3.64
CA ALA A 468 -6.06 19.73 3.29
C ALA A 468 -6.43 20.13 1.87
N LYS A 469 -6.22 19.23 0.90
CA LYS A 469 -6.56 19.42 -0.51
C LYS A 469 -8.05 19.73 -0.71
N TYR A 470 -8.95 19.15 0.09
CA TYR A 470 -10.40 19.39 0.00
C TYR A 470 -10.91 20.47 0.95
N GLY A 471 -10.02 21.22 1.60
CA GLY A 471 -10.38 22.43 2.34
C GLY A 471 -10.74 22.22 3.81
N ALA A 472 -10.54 21.03 4.39
CA ALA A 472 -10.88 20.76 5.79
C ALA A 472 -10.11 21.63 6.82
N PHE A 473 -8.97 22.21 6.39
CA PHE A 473 -8.15 23.11 7.21
C PHE A 473 -8.41 24.60 6.93
N HIS A 474 -9.43 24.92 6.14
CA HIS A 474 -9.86 26.29 5.90
C HIS A 474 -11.08 26.59 6.78
N ALA A 475 -11.15 27.82 7.30
CA ALA A 475 -12.38 28.28 7.91
C ALA A 475 -13.44 28.48 6.82
N TYR A 476 -14.69 28.17 7.11
CA TYR A 476 -15.80 28.42 6.22
C TYR A 476 -16.61 29.61 6.76
N ASP A 477 -16.99 30.55 5.89
CA ASP A 477 -17.91 31.61 6.30
C ASP A 477 -19.35 31.05 6.49
N ALA A 478 -20.27 31.90 6.96
CA ALA A 478 -21.68 31.56 7.12
C ALA A 478 -22.36 31.10 5.80
N ALA A 479 -21.73 31.37 4.65
CA ALA A 479 -22.16 30.95 3.31
C ALA A 479 -21.37 29.73 2.78
N ARG A 480 -20.61 29.01 3.63
CA ARG A 480 -19.77 27.85 3.29
C ARG A 480 -18.70 28.13 2.22
N ARG A 481 -18.23 29.38 2.11
CA ARG A 481 -17.09 29.70 1.24
C ARG A 481 -15.81 29.44 2.02
N VAL A 482 -14.84 28.84 1.34
CA VAL A 482 -13.48 28.64 1.85
C VAL A 482 -12.88 30.02 2.11
N THR A 483 -12.66 30.35 3.38
CA THR A 483 -11.98 31.56 3.83
C THR A 483 -10.50 31.26 4.07
N VAL A 484 -9.86 32.09 4.89
CA VAL A 484 -8.45 32.01 5.26
C VAL A 484 -8.18 30.68 6.00
N PRO A 485 -7.03 30.01 5.76
CA PRO A 485 -6.60 28.88 6.57
C PRO A 485 -6.53 29.25 8.06
N ASP A 486 -6.80 28.30 8.94
CA ASP A 486 -6.69 28.51 10.39
C ASP A 486 -5.20 28.59 10.82
N PHE A 487 -4.60 29.78 10.73
CA PHE A 487 -3.17 29.96 10.91
C PHE A 487 -2.66 29.68 12.34
N GLU A 488 -3.51 29.79 13.36
CA GLU A 488 -3.13 29.47 14.73
C GLU A 488 -2.93 27.95 14.88
N PHE A 489 -3.90 27.18 14.39
CA PHE A 489 -3.79 25.73 14.32
C PHE A 489 -2.60 25.29 13.44
N LEU A 490 -2.45 25.90 12.26
CA LEU A 490 -1.39 25.55 11.31
C LEU A 490 0.01 25.83 11.85
N GLY A 491 0.18 26.84 12.70
CA GLY A 491 1.48 27.14 13.33
C GLY A 491 2.00 25.97 14.18
N GLY A 492 1.15 25.40 15.03
CA GLY A 492 1.48 24.22 15.83
C GLY A 492 1.66 22.97 14.96
N PHE A 493 0.77 22.78 13.99
CA PHE A 493 0.82 21.60 13.12
C PHE A 493 2.06 21.55 12.22
N VAL A 494 2.55 22.69 11.71
CA VAL A 494 3.81 22.75 10.94
C VAL A 494 5.01 22.29 11.78
N ALA A 495 5.01 22.54 13.10
CA ALA A 495 6.07 22.03 13.97
C ALA A 495 6.05 20.49 14.04
N VAL A 496 4.87 19.89 14.17
CA VAL A 496 4.69 18.41 14.14
C VAL A 496 5.19 17.83 12.82
N LEU A 497 4.79 18.41 11.69
CA LEU A 497 5.24 17.95 10.36
C LEU A 497 6.75 18.12 10.16
N SER A 498 7.32 19.20 10.71
CA SER A 498 8.77 19.43 10.68
C SER A 498 9.52 18.39 11.51
N ASP A 499 8.95 17.96 12.63
CA ASP A 499 9.51 16.92 13.48
C ASP A 499 9.51 15.55 12.79
N ILE A 500 8.44 15.22 12.07
CA ILE A 500 8.35 14.01 11.24
C ILE A 500 9.35 14.04 10.08
N ALA A 501 9.53 15.21 9.45
CA ALA A 501 10.47 15.38 8.35
C ALA A 501 11.95 15.38 8.80
N ASP A 502 12.23 15.76 10.05
CA ASP A 502 13.58 15.83 10.60
C ASP A 502 14.11 14.46 11.02
N GLY A 503 14.86 13.82 10.11
CA GLY A 503 15.48 12.51 10.38
C GLY A 503 16.46 12.46 11.55
N ARG A 504 16.84 13.59 12.17
CA ARG A 504 17.64 13.59 13.41
C ARG A 504 16.83 13.20 14.64
N LYS A 505 15.49 13.29 14.56
CA LYS A 505 14.56 12.94 15.62
C LYS A 505 14.06 11.49 15.50
N ASP A 506 14.47 10.78 14.45
CA ASP A 506 14.15 9.38 14.25
C ASP A 506 14.69 8.54 15.41
N VAL A 507 13.81 7.74 16.00
CA VAL A 507 14.16 6.84 17.09
C VAL A 507 14.62 5.52 16.48
N VAL A 508 15.81 5.06 16.86
CA VAL A 508 16.33 3.75 16.48
C VAL A 508 16.31 2.86 17.72
N HIS A 509 15.33 1.96 17.79
CA HIS A 509 15.38 0.87 18.76
C HIS A 509 16.10 -0.32 18.12
N PHE A 510 17.13 -0.84 18.78
CA PHE A 510 17.77 -2.09 18.35
C PHE A 510 17.00 -3.25 19.01
N PRO A 511 16.24 -4.06 18.25
CA PRO A 511 15.58 -5.22 18.83
C PRO A 511 16.65 -6.26 19.19
N GLY A 512 16.92 -6.41 20.50
CA GLY A 512 17.87 -7.39 21.00
C GLY A 512 17.83 -7.55 22.51
N PRO A 513 18.01 -8.78 23.05
CA PRO A 513 18.33 -8.95 24.46
C PRO A 513 19.58 -8.12 24.84
N PRO A 514 19.75 -7.76 26.13
CA PRO A 514 20.86 -6.94 26.58
C PRO A 514 22.17 -7.49 26.04
N MET A 515 23.05 -6.59 25.60
CA MET A 515 24.32 -6.82 24.87
C MET A 515 25.20 -7.97 25.42
N GLN A 516 25.00 -8.38 26.67
CA GLN A 516 25.64 -9.54 27.31
C GLN A 516 25.22 -10.90 26.72
N ASP A 517 23.93 -11.13 26.44
CA ASP A 517 23.48 -12.40 25.84
C ASP A 517 23.99 -12.55 24.39
N TRP A 518 24.14 -11.42 23.70
CA TRP A 518 24.69 -11.36 22.35
C TRP A 518 26.18 -11.66 22.28
N MET A 519 26.95 -11.32 23.32
CA MET A 519 28.36 -11.67 23.36
C MET A 519 28.54 -13.17 23.58
N GLU A 520 27.74 -13.80 24.44
CA GLU A 520 27.81 -15.24 24.71
C GLU A 520 27.37 -16.10 23.52
N GLU A 521 26.31 -15.70 22.80
CA GLU A 521 25.84 -16.44 21.62
C GLU A 521 26.72 -16.18 20.37
N SER A 522 27.39 -15.02 20.28
CA SER A 522 28.32 -14.70 19.19
C SER A 522 29.58 -15.55 19.17
N VAL A 523 30.01 -16.02 20.35
CA VAL A 523 31.16 -16.94 20.49
C VAL A 523 30.78 -18.35 20.05
N ALA A 524 29.50 -18.72 20.17
CA ALA A 524 29.03 -20.06 19.85
C ALA A 524 28.74 -20.30 18.35
N ASN A 525 28.32 -19.29 17.57
CA ASN A 525 27.96 -19.52 16.16
C ASN A 525 28.09 -18.30 15.22
N PRO A 526 29.30 -17.94 14.77
CA PRO A 526 29.55 -16.74 13.95
C PRO A 526 28.86 -16.75 12.58
N GLN A 527 28.43 -17.91 12.06
CA GLN A 527 27.72 -18.00 10.77
C GLN A 527 26.22 -17.63 10.88
N ARG A 528 25.59 -17.81 12.06
CA ARG A 528 24.22 -17.33 12.31
C ARG A 528 24.16 -15.81 12.36
N LEU A 529 25.14 -15.18 13.02
CA LEU A 529 25.25 -13.72 13.12
C LEU A 529 25.30 -13.01 11.76
N CYS A 530 25.93 -13.64 10.76
CA CYS A 530 25.99 -13.09 9.40
C CYS A 530 24.65 -13.22 8.67
N LYS A 531 23.89 -14.30 8.90
CA LYS A 531 22.55 -14.51 8.33
C LYS A 531 21.49 -13.67 9.02
N ASP A 532 21.59 -13.45 10.33
CA ASP A 532 20.66 -12.61 11.09
C ASP A 532 20.95 -11.11 10.88
N ARG A 533 22.23 -10.71 10.73
CA ARG A 533 22.59 -9.38 10.22
C ARG A 533 22.01 -9.10 8.83
N LEU A 534 21.92 -10.10 7.96
CA LEU A 534 21.32 -9.98 6.62
C LEU A 534 19.77 -10.04 6.63
N ARG A 535 19.16 -10.59 7.68
CA ARG A 535 17.69 -10.65 7.86
C ARG A 535 17.13 -9.39 8.52
N LEU A 536 17.89 -8.77 9.41
CA LEU A 536 17.57 -7.47 10.04
C LEU A 536 17.87 -6.26 9.14
N THR A 537 18.40 -6.48 7.93
CA THR A 537 18.78 -5.41 6.99
C THR A 537 18.13 -5.55 5.61
N ARG A 538 16.87 -6.00 5.52
CA ARG A 538 16.05 -5.75 4.32
C ARG A 538 15.01 -4.65 4.56
N PRO A 539 14.91 -3.67 3.65
CA PRO A 539 14.35 -2.36 3.93
C PRO A 539 12.88 -2.35 3.50
N TYR A 540 11.98 -2.69 4.43
CA TYR A 540 10.62 -2.15 4.36
C TYR A 540 10.53 -0.80 5.09
N THR A 541 11.55 -0.47 5.90
CA THR A 541 11.61 0.75 6.70
C THR A 541 12.03 1.98 5.88
N ASP A 542 12.91 1.86 4.88
CA ASP A 542 13.41 3.05 4.19
C ASP A 542 12.38 3.65 3.22
N GLY A 543 11.54 2.80 2.60
CA GLY A 543 10.51 3.23 1.64
C GLY A 543 9.38 4.01 2.31
N ASP A 544 8.72 3.40 3.29
CA ASP A 544 7.58 4.01 3.99
C ASP A 544 8.00 5.25 4.78
N VAL A 545 9.20 5.24 5.38
CA VAL A 545 9.74 6.43 6.06
C VAL A 545 10.06 7.54 5.06
N ALA A 546 10.67 7.22 3.91
CA ALA A 546 10.93 8.20 2.88
C ALA A 546 9.62 8.77 2.33
N GLU A 547 8.61 7.94 2.09
CA GLU A 547 7.29 8.36 1.62
C GLU A 547 6.57 9.21 2.66
N ALA A 548 6.60 8.83 3.94
CA ALA A 548 6.03 9.64 5.02
C ALA A 548 6.70 11.01 5.11
N LYS A 549 8.04 11.08 5.00
CA LYS A 549 8.77 12.34 4.98
C LYS A 549 8.45 13.19 3.75
N LEU A 550 8.33 12.57 2.57
CA LEU A 550 7.91 13.26 1.35
C LEU A 550 6.49 13.82 1.48
N GLU A 551 5.56 13.08 2.07
CA GLU A 551 4.17 13.52 2.26
C GLU A 551 4.09 14.65 3.30
N ALA A 552 4.86 14.57 4.40
CA ALA A 552 4.97 15.66 5.37
C ALA A 552 5.51 16.95 4.73
N LEU A 553 6.55 16.84 3.88
CA LEU A 553 7.09 17.98 3.13
C LEU A 553 6.09 18.53 2.10
N ALA A 554 5.34 17.66 1.41
CA ALA A 554 4.29 18.07 0.49
C ALA A 554 3.19 18.86 1.21
N LEU A 555 2.79 18.41 2.40
CA LEU A 555 1.81 19.10 3.24
C LEU A 555 2.33 20.46 3.74
N ILE A 556 3.59 20.54 4.18
CA ILE A 556 4.23 21.82 4.52
C ILE A 556 4.24 22.77 3.30
N GLY A 557 4.56 22.25 2.11
CA GLY A 557 4.53 23.00 0.86
C GLY A 557 3.14 23.56 0.55
N PHE A 558 2.09 22.73 0.67
CA PHE A 558 0.70 23.15 0.53
C PHE A 558 0.34 24.29 1.50
N LEU A 559 0.72 24.16 2.78
CA LEU A 559 0.47 25.20 3.80
C LEU A 559 1.23 26.50 3.52
N TRP A 560 2.44 26.40 2.96
CA TRP A 560 3.22 27.56 2.54
C TRP A 560 2.57 28.30 1.36
N ASP A 561 2.04 27.56 0.39
CA ASP A 561 1.30 28.12 -0.74
C ASP A 561 0.04 28.85 -0.26
N CYS A 562 -0.73 28.24 0.67
CA CYS A 562 -1.88 28.89 1.31
C CYS A 562 -1.47 30.22 1.98
N ARG A 563 -0.36 30.22 2.72
CA ARG A 563 0.16 31.43 3.37
C ARG A 563 0.60 32.49 2.37
N THR A 564 1.15 32.07 1.23
CA THR A 564 1.56 32.96 0.15
C THR A 564 0.35 33.65 -0.47
N ASP A 565 -0.74 32.92 -0.73
CA ASP A 565 -1.98 33.50 -1.25
C ASP A 565 -2.56 34.56 -0.33
N VAL A 566 -2.55 34.33 0.99
CA VAL A 566 -3.03 35.31 1.98
C VAL A 566 -2.17 36.57 1.97
N ARG A 567 -0.84 36.44 1.91
CA ARG A 567 0.06 37.61 1.81
C ARG A 567 -0.16 38.39 0.52
N LEU A 568 -0.42 37.70 -0.60
CA LEU A 568 -0.77 38.34 -1.85
C LEU A 568 -2.10 39.09 -1.74
N THR A 569 -3.10 38.53 -1.05
CA THR A 569 -4.37 39.22 -0.75
C THR A 569 -4.11 40.50 0.04
N MET A 570 -3.40 40.42 1.16
CA MET A 570 -3.09 41.60 1.98
C MET A 570 -2.33 42.69 1.20
N LEU A 571 -1.40 42.30 0.31
CA LEU A 571 -0.66 43.25 -0.52
C LEU A 571 -1.55 43.93 -1.55
N LEU A 572 -2.47 43.17 -2.15
CA LEU A 572 -3.40 43.69 -3.13
C LEU A 572 -4.46 44.59 -2.49
N ASP A 573 -4.94 44.25 -1.29
CA ASP A 573 -5.84 45.10 -0.51
C ASP A 573 -5.18 46.44 -0.17
N LEU A 574 -3.90 46.41 0.25
CA LEU A 574 -3.12 47.61 0.50
C LEU A 574 -2.92 48.44 -0.78
N TYR A 575 -2.70 47.79 -1.92
CA TYR A 575 -2.55 48.47 -3.21
C TYR A 575 -3.85 49.13 -3.65
N GLU A 576 -4.99 48.45 -3.49
CA GLU A 576 -6.31 49.03 -3.77
C GLU A 576 -6.58 50.25 -2.88
N ASP A 577 -6.30 50.16 -1.57
CA ASP A 577 -6.45 51.30 -0.65
C ASP A 577 -5.57 52.51 -1.03
N ILE A 578 -4.42 52.27 -1.67
CA ILE A 578 -3.57 53.33 -2.24
C ILE A 578 -4.21 53.91 -3.51
N VAL A 579 -4.73 53.06 -4.40
CA VAL A 579 -5.36 53.49 -5.67
C VAL A 579 -6.68 54.23 -5.44
N GLU A 580 -7.48 53.81 -4.47
CA GLU A 580 -8.73 54.44 -4.07
C GLU A 580 -8.54 55.67 -3.17
N ASP A 581 -7.29 56.08 -2.93
CA ASP A 581 -6.91 57.26 -2.17
C ASP A 581 -7.41 57.26 -0.70
N LYS A 582 -7.69 56.07 -0.14
CA LYS A 582 -8.04 55.88 1.28
C LYS A 582 -6.83 56.09 2.20
N ILE A 583 -5.63 55.77 1.71
CA ILE A 583 -4.35 55.90 2.45
C ILE A 583 -3.44 56.98 1.85
N GLY A 584 -3.66 57.41 0.59
CA GLY A 584 -2.87 58.45 -0.07
C GLY A 584 -2.73 59.74 0.77
N PRO A 585 -3.82 60.33 1.29
CA PRO A 585 -3.74 61.53 2.11
C PRO A 585 -2.92 61.36 3.40
N SER A 586 -2.91 60.18 4.02
CA SER A 586 -2.21 59.93 5.29
C SER A 586 -0.72 59.60 5.09
N LEU A 587 -0.36 58.88 4.02
CA LEU A 587 1.03 58.64 3.64
C LEU A 587 1.74 59.95 3.25
N PHE A 588 1.11 60.80 2.43
CA PHE A 588 1.71 62.05 1.99
C PHE A 588 1.64 63.17 3.05
N ALA A 589 0.64 63.17 3.94
CA ALA A 589 0.60 64.11 5.07
C ALA A 589 1.74 63.91 6.07
N SER A 590 2.22 62.67 6.26
CA SER A 590 3.37 62.38 7.13
C SER A 590 4.68 62.94 6.57
N VAL A 591 4.86 62.90 5.24
CA VAL A 591 6.01 63.47 4.53
C VAL A 591 5.95 65.00 4.54
N THR A 592 4.76 65.59 4.37
CA THR A 592 4.60 67.06 4.48
C THR A 592 4.80 67.55 5.92
N GLN A 593 4.38 66.81 6.94
CA GLN A 593 4.62 67.18 8.34
C GLN A 593 6.10 67.04 8.75
N GLN A 594 6.84 66.05 8.23
CA GLN A 594 8.29 65.97 8.44
C GLN A 594 9.05 67.09 7.72
N GLN A 595 8.65 67.46 6.50
CA GLN A 595 9.24 68.60 5.78
C GLN A 595 8.88 69.95 6.42
N ALA A 596 7.66 70.13 6.92
CA ALA A 596 7.26 71.34 7.65
C ALA A 596 7.99 71.49 9.00
N ARG A 597 8.27 70.37 9.69
CA ARG A 597 9.08 70.39 10.93
C ARG A 597 10.57 70.66 10.67
N GLN A 598 11.11 70.27 9.52
CA GLN A 598 12.50 70.58 9.15
C GLN A 598 12.66 71.98 8.51
N GLY A 599 11.62 72.54 7.90
CA GLY A 599 11.62 73.89 7.33
C GLY A 599 11.25 75.02 8.30
N GLY A 600 10.57 74.71 9.41
CA GLY A 600 10.04 75.70 10.36
C GLY A 600 11.07 76.40 11.27
N ASP A 601 12.33 75.94 11.29
CA ASP A 601 13.35 76.45 12.22
C ASP A 601 14.36 77.44 11.58
N LYS A 602 14.13 77.89 10.34
CA LYS A 602 15.06 78.79 9.64
C LYS A 602 14.53 80.15 9.18
N PHE A 603 13.28 80.50 9.45
CA PHE A 603 12.75 81.83 9.08
C PHE A 603 11.95 82.48 10.22
N LYS A 604 12.69 82.99 11.22
CA LYS A 604 12.22 84.08 12.07
C LYS A 604 13.26 85.19 12.03
N GLY A 605 12.98 86.23 11.25
CA GLY A 605 13.72 87.48 11.30
C GLY A 605 13.91 88.16 9.96
N VAL A 606 12.82 88.61 9.32
CA VAL A 606 12.86 89.80 8.45
C VAL A 606 11.51 90.52 8.57
N ASP A 607 11.56 91.77 9.03
CA ASP A 607 10.43 92.70 9.16
C ASP A 607 9.79 93.04 7.79
N PRO A 608 8.45 93.23 7.72
CA PRO A 608 7.79 93.71 6.52
C PRO A 608 7.58 95.24 6.60
N THR A 609 8.62 96.01 6.28
CA THR A 609 8.46 97.43 5.91
C THR A 609 9.48 97.85 4.86
N ALA A 610 9.15 97.67 3.57
CA ALA A 610 9.59 98.52 2.46
C ALA A 610 8.91 98.02 1.17
N GLY A 611 8.28 98.93 0.43
CA GLY A 611 7.51 98.63 -0.78
C GLY A 611 8.30 98.57 -2.08
N GLU A 612 7.48 98.58 -3.14
CA GLU A 612 7.70 98.35 -4.58
C GLU A 612 7.76 96.90 -5.06
#